data_AF-A0A956R035-F1
#
_entry.id   AF-A0A956R035-F1
#
_cell.length_a   1.000
_cell.length_b   1.000
_cell.length_c   1.000
_cell.angle_alpha   90.00
_cell.angle_beta   90.00
_cell.angle_gamma   90.00
#
_symmetry.space_group_name_H-M   'P 1'
#
loop_
_entity.id
_entity.type
_entity.pdbx_description
1 polymer ?
#
loop_
_entity_poly.entity_id
_entity_poly.type
_entity_poly.pdbx_seq_one_letter_code
_entity_poly.pdbx_strand_id
1 'polypeptide(L)'
;MRRTSGARLHGPLSQALHEFEHFIGRSVSLNHLESRPHFGGESWPPQYEARGPSYMAYRGTQPPRRTLASVTLASEFERAGLQWRVFDPGVQDLSYWRRRFEEVKAQKPATVAVCTTFIVCEPWLRALTASIREILPDTKILIGGYYYAVNVKKFLSLDADVFGVGEGEFRLAQIVKAVKGRGRLEDIKGLYIRQPDGTLLHTGHAKQ
;
A
#
# COMPACT_ATOMS: atom_id res chain seq x y z
N MET A 1 2.85 -2.91 -21.27
CA MET A 1 2.69 -4.37 -21.15
C MET A 1 2.34 -4.69 -19.70
N ARG A 2 1.12 -5.14 -19.38
CA ARG A 2 0.62 -5.29 -17.98
C ARG A 2 -0.23 -6.58 -17.87
N ARG A 3 0.00 -7.42 -16.85
CA ARG A 3 -0.63 -8.75 -16.63
C ARG A 3 -0.71 -9.08 -15.13
N THR A 4 -1.78 -9.78 -14.67
CA THR A 4 -1.88 -10.51 -13.37
C THR A 4 -3.01 -11.56 -13.34
N SER A 5 -2.99 -12.50 -12.36
CA SER A 5 -3.95 -13.61 -12.19
C SER A 5 -4.49 -13.85 -10.76
N GLY A 6 -5.79 -13.57 -10.55
CA GLY A 6 -6.88 -14.29 -9.84
C GLY A 6 -6.63 -15.19 -8.60
N ALA A 7 -7.27 -14.85 -7.48
CA ALA A 7 -7.52 -15.73 -6.34
C ALA A 7 -8.64 -16.75 -6.68
N ARG A 8 -8.48 -18.03 -6.30
CA ARG A 8 -9.58 -19.01 -6.31
C ARG A 8 -10.35 -18.89 -5.00
N LEU A 9 -11.65 -18.63 -5.07
CA LEU A 9 -12.56 -18.67 -3.92
C LEU A 9 -12.99 -20.11 -3.68
N HIS A 10 -12.84 -20.60 -2.44
CA HIS A 10 -13.32 -21.92 -2.03
C HIS A 10 -14.23 -21.79 -0.80
N GLY A 11 -15.27 -22.62 -0.72
CA GLY A 11 -16.16 -22.73 0.44
C GLY A 11 -17.06 -21.49 0.67
N PRO A 12 -17.17 -20.96 1.92
CA PRO A 12 -18.15 -19.95 2.32
C PRO A 12 -18.08 -18.62 1.54
N LEU A 13 -16.99 -18.39 0.82
CA LEU A 13 -16.83 -17.22 -0.05
C LEU A 13 -17.63 -17.30 -1.37
N SER A 14 -18.06 -18.50 -1.77
CA SER A 14 -18.92 -18.68 -2.97
C SER A 14 -20.33 -18.13 -2.75
N GLN A 15 -20.89 -18.34 -1.56
CA GLN A 15 -22.17 -17.76 -1.17
C GLN A 15 -22.07 -16.23 -1.12
N ALA A 16 -21.03 -15.69 -0.47
CA ALA A 16 -20.80 -14.25 -0.42
C ALA A 16 -20.63 -13.63 -1.83
N LEU A 17 -19.96 -14.33 -2.75
CA LEU A 17 -19.87 -13.89 -4.15
C LEU A 17 -21.24 -13.86 -4.82
N HIS A 18 -22.07 -14.89 -4.62
CA HIS A 18 -23.40 -14.96 -5.22
C HIS A 18 -24.35 -13.89 -4.67
N GLU A 19 -24.32 -13.66 -3.36
CA GLU A 19 -25.05 -12.56 -2.70
C GLU A 19 -24.61 -11.20 -3.25
N PHE A 20 -23.30 -11.01 -3.46
CA PHE A 20 -22.77 -9.81 -4.08
C PHE A 20 -23.22 -9.64 -5.54
N GLU A 21 -23.12 -10.69 -6.36
CA GLU A 21 -23.59 -10.70 -7.76
C GLU A 21 -25.07 -10.37 -7.87
N HIS A 22 -25.89 -10.93 -6.97
CA HIS A 22 -27.31 -10.61 -6.86
C HIS A 22 -27.52 -9.13 -6.50
N PHE A 23 -26.80 -8.62 -5.50
CA PHE A 23 -26.89 -7.22 -5.07
C PHE A 23 -26.54 -6.24 -6.19
N ILE A 24 -25.49 -6.50 -6.97
CA ILE A 24 -25.09 -5.62 -8.08
C ILE A 24 -25.83 -5.91 -9.40
N GLY A 25 -26.71 -6.90 -9.42
CA GLY A 25 -27.51 -7.27 -10.60
C GLY A 25 -26.68 -7.81 -11.78
N ARG A 26 -25.46 -8.30 -11.55
CA ARG A 26 -24.60 -8.87 -12.60
C ARG A 26 -23.64 -9.91 -12.05
N SER A 27 -23.33 -10.92 -12.85
CA SER A 27 -22.29 -11.90 -12.52
C SER A 27 -20.88 -11.27 -12.62
N VAL A 28 -20.02 -11.65 -11.70
CA VAL A 28 -18.63 -11.23 -11.61
C VAL A 28 -17.74 -12.44 -11.85
N SER A 29 -17.28 -12.58 -13.09
CA SER A 29 -16.33 -13.62 -13.43
C SER A 29 -14.91 -13.19 -13.04
N LEU A 30 -14.48 -13.60 -11.85
CA LEU A 30 -13.10 -13.44 -11.38
C LEU A 30 -12.10 -14.34 -12.14
N ASN A 31 -12.63 -15.26 -12.96
CA ASN A 31 -11.86 -16.21 -13.73
C ASN A 31 -11.37 -15.63 -15.07
N HIS A 32 -12.03 -14.61 -15.63
CA HIS A 32 -11.57 -13.95 -16.85
C HIS A 32 -10.34 -13.10 -16.60
N LEU A 33 -9.31 -13.27 -17.44
CA LEU A 33 -8.03 -12.57 -17.31
C LEU A 33 -8.16 -11.04 -17.31
N GLU A 34 -9.15 -10.50 -18.03
CA GLU A 34 -9.41 -9.06 -18.16
C GLU A 34 -10.06 -8.43 -16.93
N SER A 35 -10.69 -9.24 -16.07
CA SER A 35 -11.41 -8.78 -14.88
C SER A 35 -10.56 -8.87 -13.61
N ARG A 36 -9.25 -9.09 -13.74
CA ARG A 36 -8.34 -9.34 -12.62
C ARG A 36 -7.53 -8.10 -12.27
N PRO A 37 -7.48 -7.67 -10.99
CA PRO A 37 -6.71 -6.50 -10.58
C PRO A 37 -5.19 -6.67 -10.78
N HIS A 38 -4.51 -5.60 -11.22
CA HIS A 38 -3.11 -5.61 -11.66
C HIS A 38 -2.10 -5.21 -10.59
N PHE A 39 -1.56 -6.17 -9.84
CA PHE A 39 -0.51 -5.94 -8.83
C PHE A 39 0.92 -6.14 -9.40
N GLY A 40 1.75 -5.10 -9.35
CA GLY A 40 3.02 -5.01 -10.08
C GLY A 40 4.18 -5.90 -9.61
N GLY A 41 4.41 -7.01 -10.33
CA GLY A 41 5.75 -7.54 -10.57
C GLY A 41 6.18 -8.82 -9.84
N GLU A 42 5.27 -9.53 -9.19
CA GLU A 42 5.55 -10.85 -8.59
C GLU A 42 4.90 -11.96 -9.42
N SER A 43 5.65 -13.03 -9.71
CA SER A 43 5.21 -14.15 -10.53
C SER A 43 4.12 -14.99 -9.84
N TRP A 44 3.07 -15.30 -10.59
CA TRP A 44 2.03 -16.27 -10.21
C TRP A 44 1.85 -17.32 -11.31
N PRO A 45 1.61 -18.61 -11.00
CA PRO A 45 1.59 -19.20 -9.65
C PRO A 45 2.98 -19.15 -9.00
N PRO A 46 3.08 -19.23 -7.66
CA PRO A 46 4.36 -19.53 -7.03
C PRO A 46 4.94 -20.79 -7.67
N GLN A 47 6.23 -20.79 -7.97
CA GLN A 47 6.93 -22.03 -8.33
C GLN A 47 6.89 -22.92 -7.09
N TYR A 48 6.11 -24.00 -7.15
CA TYR A 48 6.01 -24.97 -6.06
C TYR A 48 7.26 -25.84 -6.05
N GLU A 49 8.33 -25.35 -5.42
CA GLU A 49 9.41 -26.22 -4.97
C GLU A 49 9.23 -26.51 -3.48
N ALA A 50 9.18 -27.80 -3.17
CA ALA A 50 9.17 -28.51 -1.88
C ALA A 50 8.86 -27.74 -0.58
N ARG A 51 7.96 -28.31 0.24
CA ARG A 51 7.72 -27.89 1.64
C ARG A 51 9.06 -27.63 2.35
N GLY A 52 9.35 -26.36 2.61
CA GLY A 52 10.59 -25.97 3.27
C GLY A 52 10.64 -26.46 4.73
N PRO A 53 11.83 -26.69 5.30
CA PRO A 53 12.03 -27.34 6.60
C PRO A 53 11.65 -26.49 7.83
N SER A 54 11.14 -25.27 7.64
CA SER A 54 10.81 -24.33 8.73
C SER A 54 9.53 -23.55 8.43
N TYR A 55 8.91 -22.96 9.45
CA TYR A 55 7.72 -22.10 9.29
C TYR A 55 7.95 -20.94 8.29
N MET A 56 9.14 -20.35 8.31
CA MET A 56 9.53 -19.29 7.38
C MET A 56 9.68 -19.84 5.95
N ALA A 57 10.27 -21.02 5.80
CA ALA A 57 10.41 -21.67 4.49
C ALA A 57 9.05 -22.16 3.94
N TYR A 58 8.13 -22.60 4.79
CA TYR A 58 6.74 -22.93 4.44
C TYR A 58 5.92 -21.69 4.05
N ARG A 59 6.11 -20.55 4.72
CA ARG A 59 5.51 -19.28 4.26
C ARG A 59 6.08 -18.83 2.92
N GLY A 60 7.38 -19.03 2.68
CA GLY A 60 8.02 -18.72 1.40
C GLY A 60 7.48 -19.53 0.22
N THR A 61 6.90 -20.72 0.47
CA THR A 61 6.25 -21.54 -0.56
C THR A 61 4.75 -21.29 -0.70
N GLN A 62 4.13 -20.50 0.20
CA GLN A 62 2.73 -20.10 0.03
C GLN A 62 2.58 -19.00 -1.02
N PRO A 63 1.48 -19.01 -1.77
CA PRO A 63 1.14 -17.88 -2.62
C PRO A 63 1.10 -16.57 -1.81
N PRO A 64 1.65 -15.46 -2.34
CA PRO A 64 1.63 -14.19 -1.64
C PRO A 64 0.19 -13.80 -1.32
N ARG A 65 -0.15 -13.72 -0.03
CA ARG A 65 -1.45 -13.23 0.43
C ARG A 65 -1.42 -11.72 0.36
N ARG A 66 -2.25 -11.14 -0.49
CA ARG A 66 -2.42 -9.68 -0.54
C ARG A 66 -3.30 -9.25 0.61
N THR A 67 -2.87 -8.20 1.30
CA THR A 67 -3.71 -7.51 2.28
C THR A 67 -4.92 -6.89 1.60
N LEU A 68 -6.07 -6.88 2.29
CA LEU A 68 -7.27 -6.19 1.80
C LEU A 68 -6.96 -4.73 1.49
N ALA A 69 -6.16 -4.07 2.33
CA ALA A 69 -5.68 -2.71 2.11
C ALA A 69 -4.99 -2.55 0.74
N SER A 70 -4.11 -3.48 0.35
CA SER A 70 -3.44 -3.41 -0.96
C SER A 70 -4.43 -3.51 -2.12
N VAL A 71 -5.48 -4.34 -2.00
CA VAL A 71 -6.52 -4.50 -3.02
C VAL A 71 -7.38 -3.24 -3.13
N THR A 72 -7.82 -2.69 -2.01
CA THR A 72 -8.65 -1.48 -2.00
C THR A 72 -7.87 -0.28 -2.55
N LEU A 73 -6.60 -0.12 -2.15
CA LEU A 73 -5.73 0.94 -2.66
C LEU A 73 -5.46 0.83 -4.15
N ALA A 74 -5.16 -0.38 -4.64
CA ALA A 74 -4.98 -0.63 -6.07
C ALA A 74 -6.22 -0.21 -6.87
N SER A 75 -7.41 -0.60 -6.39
CA SER A 75 -8.68 -0.29 -7.04
C SER A 75 -8.90 1.23 -7.13
N GLU A 76 -8.65 1.96 -6.05
CA GLU A 76 -8.78 3.42 -6.04
C GLU A 76 -7.71 4.12 -6.88
N PHE A 77 -6.49 3.59 -6.95
CA PHE A 77 -5.45 4.13 -7.82
C PHE A 77 -5.76 3.92 -9.30
N GLU A 78 -6.30 2.76 -9.68
CA GLU A 78 -6.77 2.47 -11.04
C GLU A 78 -7.91 3.41 -11.42
N ARG A 79 -8.94 3.55 -10.57
CA ARG A 79 -10.05 4.49 -10.78
C ARG A 79 -9.58 5.94 -10.92
N ALA A 80 -8.53 6.32 -10.19
CA ALA A 80 -7.95 7.66 -10.25
C ALA A 80 -7.02 7.89 -11.46
N GLY A 81 -6.77 6.87 -12.29
CA GLY A 81 -5.86 6.93 -13.45
C GLY A 81 -4.39 7.08 -13.07
N LEU A 82 -4.01 6.66 -11.87
CA LEU A 82 -2.64 6.79 -11.38
C LEU A 82 -1.74 5.67 -11.91
N GLN A 83 -0.47 6.01 -12.13
CA GLN A 83 0.58 5.02 -12.32
C GLN A 83 1.10 4.61 -10.94
N TRP A 84 1.00 3.34 -10.61
CA TRP A 84 1.32 2.83 -9.27
C TRP A 84 2.00 1.46 -9.34
N ARG A 85 2.72 1.12 -8.27
CA ARG A 85 3.30 -0.19 -7.98
C ARG A 85 3.12 -0.46 -6.49
N VAL A 86 2.74 -1.68 -6.13
CA VAL A 86 2.62 -2.11 -4.74
C VAL A 86 3.65 -3.19 -4.44
N PHE A 87 4.20 -3.15 -3.24
CA PHE A 87 5.01 -4.22 -2.67
C PHE A 87 4.33 -4.67 -1.38
N ASP A 88 3.81 -5.89 -1.38
CA ASP A 88 3.22 -6.53 -0.18
C ASP A 88 3.87 -7.91 0.02
N PRO A 89 5.17 -7.95 0.39
CA PRO A 89 5.94 -9.18 0.55
C PRO A 89 5.84 -9.75 1.98
N GLY A 90 4.97 -9.21 2.83
CA GLY A 90 4.99 -9.46 4.28
C GLY A 90 6.21 -8.84 4.97
N VAL A 91 6.68 -9.47 6.05
CA VAL A 91 7.86 -9.02 6.81
C VAL A 91 9.12 -9.29 5.99
N GLN A 92 9.91 -8.25 5.75
CA GLN A 92 11.18 -8.31 5.04
C GLN A 92 12.23 -7.47 5.77
N ASP A 93 13.50 -7.81 5.57
CA ASP A 93 14.61 -7.01 6.07
C ASP A 93 14.83 -5.71 5.26
N LEU A 94 15.68 -4.81 5.76
CA LEU A 94 15.95 -3.54 5.09
C LEU A 94 16.70 -3.72 3.76
N SER A 95 17.50 -4.78 3.60
CA SER A 95 18.24 -5.02 2.35
C SER A 95 17.30 -5.33 1.19
N TYR A 96 16.21 -6.08 1.46
CA TYR A 96 15.12 -6.29 0.52
C TYR A 96 14.52 -4.95 0.08
N TRP A 97 14.14 -4.09 1.03
CA TRP A 97 13.49 -2.82 0.73
C TRP A 97 14.40 -1.85 -0.04
N ARG A 98 15.68 -1.76 0.35
CA ARG A 98 16.66 -0.95 -0.39
C ARG A 98 16.77 -1.38 -1.85
N ARG A 99 16.83 -2.69 -2.12
CA ARG A 99 16.83 -3.21 -3.50
C ARG A 99 15.57 -2.80 -4.27
N ARG A 100 14.40 -2.85 -3.64
CA ARG A 100 13.14 -2.41 -4.28
C ARG A 100 13.13 -0.92 -4.56
N PHE A 101 13.67 -0.08 -3.66
CA PHE A 101 13.80 1.35 -3.90
C PHE A 101 14.75 1.66 -5.06
N GLU A 102 15.88 0.96 -5.16
CA GLU A 102 16.79 1.08 -6.30
C GLU A 102 16.13 0.62 -7.62
N GLU A 103 15.37 -0.48 -7.61
CA GLU A 103 14.61 -0.94 -8.79
C GLU A 103 13.64 0.12 -9.34
N VAL A 104 13.02 0.92 -8.47
CA VAL A 104 12.04 1.94 -8.88
C VAL A 104 12.64 3.32 -9.05
N LYS A 105 13.92 3.53 -8.67
CA LYS A 105 14.58 4.83 -8.72
C LYS A 105 14.55 5.47 -10.10
N ALA A 106 14.80 4.68 -11.15
CA ALA A 106 14.74 5.13 -12.54
C ALA A 106 13.35 5.65 -12.96
N GLN A 107 12.29 5.22 -12.27
CA GLN A 107 10.91 5.65 -12.52
C GLN A 107 10.61 7.00 -11.87
N LYS A 108 11.50 7.54 -11.04
CA LYS A 108 11.36 8.81 -10.31
C LYS A 108 9.98 8.94 -9.66
N PRO A 109 9.61 8.03 -8.74
CA PRO A 109 8.29 8.04 -8.13
C PRO A 109 8.08 9.37 -7.40
N ALA A 110 6.97 10.07 -7.71
CA ALA A 110 6.60 11.28 -6.98
C ALA A 110 6.31 11.00 -5.49
N THR A 111 5.96 9.75 -5.18
CA THR A 111 5.49 9.36 -3.86
C THR A 111 5.86 7.92 -3.52
N VAL A 112 6.27 7.67 -2.28
CA VAL A 112 6.31 6.36 -1.64
C VAL A 112 5.32 6.39 -0.48
N ALA A 113 4.33 5.49 -0.49
CA ALA A 113 3.35 5.37 0.57
C ALA A 113 3.63 4.10 1.39
N VAL A 114 3.72 4.25 2.71
CA VAL A 114 3.91 3.15 3.67
C VAL A 114 2.61 2.92 4.43
N CYS A 115 2.00 1.75 4.23
CA CYS A 115 0.86 1.30 5.01
C CYS A 115 1.36 0.53 6.23
N THR A 116 1.15 1.09 7.42
CA THR A 116 1.52 0.44 8.68
C THR A 116 0.44 -0.54 9.13
N THR A 117 0.87 -1.68 9.66
CA THR A 117 0.01 -2.73 10.21
C THR A 117 0.42 -3.06 11.65
N PHE A 118 -0.24 -4.01 12.30
CA PHE A 118 0.03 -4.38 13.71
C PHE A 118 1.43 -4.94 13.99
N ILE A 119 2.21 -5.27 12.95
CA ILE A 119 3.51 -5.95 13.09
C ILE A 119 4.72 -5.03 12.92
N VAL A 120 4.52 -3.75 12.58
CA VAL A 120 5.64 -2.80 12.42
C VAL A 120 5.91 -2.04 13.73
N CYS A 121 7.18 -1.77 14.00
CA CYS A 121 7.62 -1.01 15.17
C CYS A 121 8.35 0.27 14.75
N GLU A 122 8.43 1.24 15.68
CA GLU A 122 9.06 2.55 15.42
C GLU A 122 10.52 2.43 14.92
N PRO A 123 11.43 1.67 15.56
CA PRO A 123 12.82 1.59 15.08
C PRO A 123 12.93 1.13 13.63
N TRP A 124 12.10 0.15 13.24
CA TRP A 124 12.06 -0.35 11.87
C TRP A 124 11.50 0.69 10.90
N LEU A 125 10.41 1.39 11.27
CA LEU A 125 9.83 2.46 10.45
C LEU A 125 10.83 3.60 10.23
N ARG A 126 11.59 3.99 11.26
CA ARG A 126 12.65 5.01 11.13
C ARG A 126 13.74 4.59 10.14
N ALA A 127 14.19 3.35 10.24
CA ALA A 127 15.22 2.82 9.35
C ALA A 127 14.71 2.71 7.89
N LEU A 128 13.43 2.34 7.71
CA LEU A 128 12.79 2.32 6.41
C LEU A 128 12.68 3.73 5.82
N THR A 129 12.18 4.71 6.56
CA THR A 129 12.05 6.10 6.09
C THR A 129 13.40 6.71 5.74
N ALA A 130 14.42 6.46 6.57
CA ALA A 130 15.79 6.90 6.28
C ALA A 130 16.33 6.29 4.98
N SER A 131 16.07 5.00 4.74
CA SER A 131 16.47 4.34 3.48
C SER A 131 15.74 4.93 2.26
N ILE A 132 14.46 5.29 2.41
CA ILE A 132 13.72 5.96 1.32
C ILE A 132 14.34 7.33 1.03
N ARG A 133 14.65 8.14 2.05
CA ARG A 133 15.29 9.46 1.88
C ARG A 133 16.65 9.39 1.20
N GLU A 134 17.46 8.41 1.59
CA GLU A 134 18.78 8.21 1.02
C GLU A 134 18.70 7.84 -0.47
N ILE A 135 17.81 6.93 -0.85
CA ILE A 135 17.75 6.37 -2.20
C ILE A 135 16.89 7.21 -3.15
N LEU A 136 15.83 7.83 -2.61
CA LEU A 136 14.79 8.58 -3.32
C LEU A 136 14.58 9.97 -2.67
N PRO A 137 15.59 10.87 -2.68
CA PRO A 137 15.56 12.11 -1.90
C PRO A 137 14.42 13.07 -2.29
N ASP A 138 14.06 13.12 -3.57
CA ASP A 138 13.01 14.00 -4.09
C ASP A 138 11.59 13.43 -3.93
N THR A 139 11.47 12.18 -3.48
CA THR A 139 10.18 11.49 -3.38
C THR A 139 9.45 11.89 -2.10
N LYS A 140 8.15 12.21 -2.20
CA LYS A 140 7.33 12.44 -1.02
C LYS A 140 7.03 11.13 -0.28
N ILE A 141 7.29 11.10 1.02
CA ILE A 141 7.01 9.96 1.88
C ILE A 141 5.68 10.18 2.57
N LEU A 142 4.72 9.28 2.32
CA LEU A 142 3.44 9.24 3.00
C LEU A 142 3.39 8.05 3.93
N ILE A 143 2.91 8.22 5.15
CA ILE A 143 2.72 7.11 6.08
C ILE A 143 1.28 7.12 6.60
N GLY A 144 0.63 5.97 6.58
CA GLY A 144 -0.70 5.77 7.15
C GLY A 144 -0.84 4.40 7.78
N GLY A 145 -2.06 3.99 8.08
CA GLY A 145 -2.37 2.69 8.66
C GLY A 145 -2.37 2.70 10.20
N TYR A 146 -2.37 1.51 10.79
CA TYR A 146 -2.80 1.33 12.18
C TYR A 146 -1.81 1.87 13.23
N TYR A 147 -0.53 2.06 12.90
CA TYR A 147 0.48 2.45 13.91
C TYR A 147 0.17 3.78 14.61
N TYR A 148 -0.54 4.69 13.92
CA TYR A 148 -1.05 5.93 14.52
C TYR A 148 -1.90 5.67 15.78
N ALA A 149 -2.77 4.64 15.74
CA ALA A 149 -3.64 4.29 16.85
C ALA A 149 -2.88 3.68 18.04
N VAL A 150 -1.69 3.13 17.80
CA VAL A 150 -0.83 2.55 18.85
C VAL A 150 -0.05 3.64 19.58
N ASN A 151 0.61 4.54 18.84
CA ASN A 151 1.39 5.61 19.43
C ASN A 151 1.51 6.82 18.49
N VAL A 152 0.57 7.76 18.64
CA VAL A 152 0.53 8.99 17.83
C VAL A 152 1.81 9.81 17.89
N LYS A 153 2.43 9.95 19.07
CA LYS A 153 3.65 10.76 19.24
C LYS A 153 4.81 10.17 18.44
N LYS A 154 5.02 8.85 18.56
CA LYS A 154 6.08 8.16 17.81
C LYS A 154 5.81 8.17 16.32
N PHE A 155 4.57 7.93 15.90
CA PHE A 155 4.17 7.96 14.50
C PHE A 155 4.45 9.33 13.85
N LEU A 156 3.98 10.43 14.46
CA LEU A 156 4.20 11.78 13.94
C LEU A 156 5.65 12.26 14.02
N SER A 157 6.49 11.60 14.83
CA SER A 157 7.93 11.86 14.92
C SER A 157 8.77 11.15 13.84
N LEU A 158 8.14 10.37 12.95
CA LEU A 158 8.85 9.74 11.83
C LEU A 158 9.26 10.78 10.78
N ASP A 159 10.30 10.46 10.02
CA ASP A 159 10.76 11.29 8.91
C ASP A 159 9.93 11.04 7.65
N ALA A 160 8.72 11.60 7.64
CA ALA A 160 7.79 11.59 6.51
C ALA A 160 7.23 12.99 6.24
N ASP A 161 6.76 13.20 5.01
CA ASP A 161 6.17 14.48 4.58
C ASP A 161 4.69 14.58 4.97
N VAL A 162 3.95 13.48 4.85
CA VAL A 162 2.50 13.46 5.07
C VAL A 162 2.10 12.23 5.86
N PHE A 163 1.26 12.42 6.86
CA PHE A 163 0.69 11.37 7.67
C PHE A 163 -0.82 11.30 7.46
N GLY A 164 -1.31 10.14 7.04
CA GLY A 164 -2.73 9.87 6.92
C GLY A 164 -3.31 9.28 8.22
N VAL A 165 -4.40 9.86 8.71
CA VAL A 165 -5.12 9.40 9.90
C VAL A 165 -6.56 9.04 9.54
N GLY A 166 -7.01 7.85 9.93
CA GLY A 166 -8.31 7.27 9.55
C GLY A 166 -8.28 6.57 8.17
N GLU A 167 -9.46 6.30 7.61
CA GLU A 167 -9.61 5.55 6.34
C GLU A 167 -9.01 6.31 5.14
N GLY A 168 -8.02 5.70 4.50
CA GLY A 168 -7.10 6.39 3.61
C GLY A 168 -7.35 6.15 2.12
N GLU A 169 -8.23 5.23 1.77
CA GLU A 169 -8.26 4.62 0.44
C GLU A 169 -8.62 5.62 -0.66
N PHE A 170 -9.69 6.38 -0.44
CA PHE A 170 -10.09 7.45 -1.34
C PHE A 170 -9.15 8.67 -1.28
N ARG A 171 -8.59 8.93 -0.09
CA ARG A 171 -7.75 10.11 0.14
C ARG A 171 -6.36 9.96 -0.46
N LEU A 172 -5.79 8.75 -0.48
CA LEU A 172 -4.44 8.54 -0.97
C LEU A 172 -4.31 8.94 -2.44
N ALA A 173 -5.33 8.69 -3.27
CA ALA A 173 -5.38 9.18 -4.63
C ALA A 173 -5.42 10.73 -4.73
N GLN A 174 -6.14 11.40 -3.83
CA GLN A 174 -6.17 12.87 -3.74
C GLN A 174 -4.82 13.43 -3.31
N ILE A 175 -4.17 12.80 -2.32
CA ILE A 175 -2.85 13.19 -1.83
C ILE A 175 -1.82 13.09 -2.96
N VAL A 176 -1.79 11.98 -3.70
CA VAL A 176 -0.87 11.80 -4.83
C VAL A 176 -1.12 12.84 -5.94
N LYS A 177 -2.38 13.20 -6.20
CA LYS A 177 -2.71 14.27 -7.15
C LYS A 177 -2.20 15.63 -6.67
N ALA A 178 -2.41 15.98 -5.40
CA ALA A 178 -1.93 17.22 -4.80
C ALA A 178 -0.38 17.29 -4.80
N VAL A 179 0.32 16.20 -4.49
CA VAL A 179 1.79 16.11 -4.60
C VAL A 179 2.27 16.38 -6.03
N LYS A 180 1.49 15.99 -7.04
CA LYS A 180 1.76 16.28 -8.47
C LYS A 180 1.28 17.67 -8.92
N GLY A 181 0.94 18.57 -8.00
CA GLY A 181 0.49 19.93 -8.28
C GLY A 181 -0.97 20.06 -8.71
N ARG A 182 -1.78 18.99 -8.59
CA ARG A 182 -3.21 19.02 -8.89
C ARG A 182 -4.03 19.15 -7.61
N GLY A 183 -4.14 20.39 -7.13
CA GLY A 183 -4.81 20.74 -5.87
C GLY A 183 -3.81 20.98 -4.74
N ARG A 184 -4.32 21.14 -3.52
CA ARG A 184 -3.53 21.44 -2.32
C ARG A 184 -3.67 20.33 -1.28
N LEU A 185 -2.57 20.01 -0.59
CA LEU A 185 -2.60 19.02 0.49
C LEU A 185 -3.45 19.52 1.66
N GLU A 186 -3.47 20.83 1.92
CA GLU A 186 -4.20 21.44 3.03
C GLU A 186 -5.72 21.28 2.93
N ASP A 187 -6.24 21.11 1.71
CA ASP A 187 -7.67 20.93 1.44
C ASP A 187 -8.15 19.51 1.77
N ILE A 188 -7.23 18.55 1.92
CA ILE A 188 -7.54 17.14 2.17
C ILE A 188 -7.59 16.92 3.69
N LYS A 189 -8.79 16.61 4.22
CA LYS A 189 -9.00 16.39 5.66
C LYS A 189 -8.34 15.11 6.18
N GLY A 190 -7.97 15.13 7.46
CA GLY A 190 -7.41 14.02 8.23
C GLY A 190 -5.94 13.74 7.90
N LEU A 191 -5.17 14.78 7.60
CA LEU A 191 -3.73 14.71 7.36
C LEU A 191 -2.95 15.51 8.41
N TYR A 192 -1.75 15.04 8.72
CA TYR A 192 -0.69 15.88 9.26
C TYR A 192 0.37 16.07 8.19
N ILE A 193 0.72 17.32 7.89
CA ILE A 193 1.66 17.67 6.83
C ILE A 193 2.88 18.34 7.46
N ARG A 194 4.07 17.81 7.18
CA ARG A 194 5.33 18.40 7.63
C ARG A 194 5.61 19.67 6.83
N GLN A 195 5.73 20.77 7.56
CA GLN A 195 6.09 22.08 7.02
C GLN A 195 7.62 22.21 6.91
N PRO A 196 8.13 23.17 6.11
CA PRO A 196 9.56 23.40 5.96
C PRO A 196 10.29 23.75 7.27
N ASP A 197 9.59 24.34 8.23
CA ASP A 197 10.10 24.66 9.57
C ASP A 197 10.11 23.46 10.54
N GLY A 198 9.71 22.28 10.06
CA GLY A 198 9.63 21.04 10.82
C GLY A 198 8.32 20.86 11.61
N THR A 199 7.45 21.87 11.67
CA THR A 199 6.15 21.76 12.34
C THR A 199 5.16 20.89 11.55
N LEU A 200 4.09 20.46 12.20
CA LEU A 200 3.03 19.66 11.59
C LEU A 200 1.74 20.46 11.48
N LEU A 201 1.26 20.65 10.26
CA LEU A 201 -0.05 21.21 9.97
C LEU A 201 -1.10 20.10 9.99
N HIS A 202 -2.10 20.20 10.87
CA HIS A 202 -3.26 19.31 10.88
C HIS A 202 -4.40 19.89 10.02
N THR A 203 -4.91 19.11 9.07
CA THR A 203 -5.93 19.59 8.11
C THR A 203 -7.37 19.48 8.62
N GLY A 204 -7.56 19.02 9.86
CA GLY A 204 -8.87 18.76 10.47
C GLY A 204 -9.29 17.29 10.34
N HIS A 205 -10.44 16.93 10.91
CA HIS A 205 -10.88 15.53 10.96
C HIS A 205 -11.48 15.06 9.62
N ALA A 206 -11.13 13.85 9.18
CA ALA A 206 -11.86 13.17 8.13
C ALA A 206 -13.25 12.78 8.66
N LYS A 207 -14.28 12.88 7.81
CA LYS A 207 -15.59 12.31 8.13
C LYS A 207 -15.43 10.78 8.22
N GLN A 208 -15.94 10.21 9.31
CA GLN A 208 -16.04 8.76 9.49
C GLN A 208 -17.21 8.21 8.68
#